data_AF-X1SLX4-F1
#
_entry.id   AF-X1SLX4-F1
#
_cell.length_a   1.000
_cell.length_b   1.000
_cell.length_c   1.000
_cell.angle_alpha   90.00
_cell.angle_beta   90.00
_cell.angle_gamma   90.00
#
_symmetry.space_group_name_H-M   'P 1'
#
loop_
_entity.id
_entity.type
_entity.pdbx_description
1 polymer ?
#
loop_
_entity_poly.entity_id
_entity_poly.type
_entity_poly.pdbx_seq_one_letter_code
_entity_poly.pdbx_strand_id
1 'polypeptide(L)'
;MNYRYANILPEYTLGTPGTYTIELNVRDPISRLELGYKVDMKDPEMAAALAANITKIELVDGSDVLHSLNGRQNQALVLYDRRCPTLNNGYLAVGESAYATMGIDFG
;
A
#
# COMPACT_ATOMS: atom_id res chain seq x y z
N MET A 1 -9.47 21.32 10.96
CA MET A 1 -8.97 20.31 11.91
C MET A 1 -7.81 19.61 11.22
N ASN A 2 -6.58 20.09 11.45
CA ASN A 2 -5.51 20.04 10.43
C ASN A 2 -4.37 19.05 10.75
N TYR A 3 -4.57 18.10 11.68
CA TYR A 3 -3.52 17.16 12.15
C TYR A 3 -3.90 15.67 12.00
N ARG A 4 -4.80 15.31 11.08
CA ARG A 4 -5.30 13.92 10.95
C ARG A 4 -4.46 13.00 10.06
N TYR A 5 -3.49 13.54 9.32
CA TYR A 5 -2.66 12.77 8.42
C TYR A 5 -1.20 13.13 8.65
N ALA A 6 -0.36 12.11 8.81
CA ALA A 6 1.08 12.23 8.89
C ALA A 6 1.70 11.35 7.82
N ASN A 7 2.61 11.93 7.03
CA ASN A 7 3.41 11.17 6.09
C ASN A 7 4.57 10.53 6.87
N ILE A 8 4.55 9.20 6.95
CA ILE A 8 5.56 8.43 7.69
C ILE A 8 6.86 8.36 6.89
N LEU A 9 6.76 8.25 5.57
CA LEU A 9 7.89 8.10 4.67
C LEU A 9 7.65 8.93 3.39
N PRO A 10 8.65 9.67 2.88
CA PRO A 10 8.55 10.28 1.55
C PRO A 10 8.51 9.19 0.46
N GLU A 11 7.94 9.52 -0.69
CA GLU A 11 7.97 8.63 -1.87
C GLU A 11 9.42 8.33 -2.27
N TYR A 12 9.71 7.07 -2.54
CA TYR A 12 11.01 6.62 -3.02
C TYR A 12 10.83 5.51 -4.05
N THR A 13 11.79 5.39 -4.96
CA THR A 13 11.76 4.38 -6.02
C THR A 13 12.33 3.07 -5.52
N LEU A 14 11.58 1.98 -5.76
CA LEU A 14 12.07 0.62 -5.56
C LEU A 14 12.98 0.25 -6.73
N GLY A 15 14.29 0.13 -6.49
CA GLY A 15 15.26 -0.16 -7.55
C GLY A 15 15.35 -1.63 -7.93
N THR A 16 15.02 -2.55 -7.01
CA THR A 16 15.08 -4.00 -7.22
C THR A 16 13.91 -4.68 -6.50
N PRO A 17 13.34 -5.78 -7.03
CA PRO A 17 12.37 -6.58 -6.30
C PRO A 17 12.95 -7.04 -4.96
N GLY A 18 12.22 -6.83 -3.87
CA GLY A 18 12.71 -7.17 -2.54
C GLY A 18 11.73 -6.81 -1.44
N THR A 19 12.10 -7.19 -0.21
CA THR A 19 11.37 -6.84 1.00
C THR A 19 11.90 -5.53 1.54
N TYR A 20 10.99 -4.61 1.86
CA TYR A 20 11.32 -3.31 2.42
C TYR A 20 10.65 -3.17 3.78
N THR A 21 11.46 -2.99 4.82
CA THR A 21 10.98 -2.79 6.20
C THR A 21 10.86 -1.29 6.47
N ILE A 22 9.69 -0.87 6.97
CA ILE A 22 9.42 0.52 7.33
C ILE A 22 9.21 0.57 8.84
N GLU A 23 10.14 1.22 9.55
CA GLU A 23 10.05 1.40 10.99
C GLU A 23 9.01 2.47 11.33
N LEU A 24 8.00 2.11 12.13
CA LEU A 24 6.90 2.98 12.51
C LEU A 24 7.16 3.61 13.90
N ASN A 25 7.81 4.77 13.93
CA ASN A 25 8.05 5.52 15.17
C ASN A 25 6.90 6.49 15.48
N VAL A 26 5.72 5.95 15.78
CA VAL A 26 4.50 6.76 16.01
C VAL A 26 4.14 6.75 17.49
N ARG A 27 3.95 7.93 18.09
CA ARG A 27 3.63 8.07 19.51
C ARG A 27 2.12 8.05 19.79
N ASP A 28 1.35 8.58 18.86
CA ASP A 28 -0.10 8.72 19.01
C ASP A 28 -0.83 7.51 18.40
N PRO A 29 -2.02 7.15 18.93
CA PRO A 29 -2.81 6.06 18.37
C PRO A 29 -3.12 6.25 16.88
N ILE A 30 -2.95 5.19 16.11
CA ILE A 30 -3.19 5.18 14.66
C ILE A 30 -4.54 4.51 14.41
N SER A 31 -5.46 5.23 13.77
CA SER A 31 -6.73 4.64 13.30
C SER A 31 -6.57 3.92 11.96
N ARG A 32 -5.64 4.38 11.12
CA ARG A 32 -5.42 3.85 9.78
C ARG A 32 -4.01 4.11 9.26
N LEU A 33 -3.44 3.13 8.57
CA LEU A 33 -2.27 3.29 7.71
C LEU A 33 -2.71 3.23 6.24
N GLU A 34 -2.11 4.06 5.40
CA GLU A 34 -2.35 4.04 3.95
C GLU A 34 -1.02 3.87 3.22
N LEU A 35 -0.93 2.80 2.44
CA LEU A 35 0.20 2.48 1.57
C LEU A 35 -0.09 2.99 0.17
N GLY A 36 0.69 3.96 -0.30
CA GLY A 36 0.69 4.40 -1.69
C GLY A 36 1.71 3.62 -2.51
N TYR A 37 1.28 3.02 -3.62
CA TYR A 37 2.15 2.29 -4.52
C TYR A 37 2.00 2.83 -5.95
N LYS A 38 3.10 3.31 -6.51
CA LYS A 38 3.17 3.81 -7.88
C LYS A 38 4.05 2.90 -8.72
N VAL A 39 3.60 2.63 -9.94
CA VAL A 39 4.34 1.84 -10.93
C VAL A 39 4.47 2.64 -12.21
N ASP A 40 5.69 2.70 -12.73
CA ASP A 40 5.96 3.09 -14.11
C ASP A 40 5.95 1.80 -14.96
N MET A 41 5.04 1.72 -15.93
CA MET A 41 4.78 0.53 -16.74
C MET A 41 5.85 0.34 -17.82
N LYS A 42 7.11 0.17 -17.41
CA LYS A 42 8.24 -0.04 -18.33
C LYS A 42 8.31 -1.50 -18.80
N ASP A 43 7.91 -2.43 -17.94
CA ASP A 43 7.91 -3.87 -18.20
C ASP A 43 6.48 -4.43 -18.28
N PRO A 44 6.20 -5.39 -19.19
CA PRO A 44 4.88 -5.98 -19.33
C PRO A 44 4.44 -6.78 -18.10
N GLU A 45 5.37 -7.28 -17.28
CA GLU A 45 5.07 -7.95 -16.02
C GLU A 45 4.44 -6.99 -14.99
N MET A 46 4.78 -5.70 -15.07
CA MET A 46 4.25 -4.66 -14.20
C MET A 46 2.85 -4.20 -14.61
N ALA A 47 2.41 -4.52 -15.84
CA ALA A 47 1.08 -4.24 -16.36
C ALA A 47 -0.03 -5.13 -15.76
N ALA A 48 0.33 -6.04 -14.84
CA ALA A 48 -0.65 -6.68 -13.98
C ALA A 48 -1.42 -5.64 -13.14
N ALA A 49 -2.53 -6.05 -12.52
CA ALA A 49 -3.21 -5.19 -11.54
C ALA A 49 -2.21 -4.73 -10.47
N LEU A 50 -2.14 -3.43 -10.17
CA LEU A 50 -1.13 -2.82 -9.27
C LEU A 50 -0.94 -3.58 -7.95
N ALA A 51 -2.04 -4.04 -7.36
CA ALA A 51 -2.06 -4.79 -6.11
C ALA A 51 -1.45 -6.21 -6.23
N ALA A 52 -1.26 -6.73 -7.43
CA ALA A 52 -0.59 -8.01 -7.70
C ALA A 52 0.93 -7.93 -7.55
N ASN A 53 1.51 -6.74 -7.75
CA ASN A 53 2.96 -6.53 -7.65
C ASN A 53 3.44 -6.53 -6.19
N ILE A 54 2.51 -6.46 -5.24
CA ILE A 54 2.78 -6.55 -3.80
C ILE A 54 2.42 -7.96 -3.32
N THR A 55 3.44 -8.79 -3.15
CA THR A 55 3.29 -10.20 -2.75
C THR A 55 2.95 -10.36 -1.27
N LYS A 56 3.36 -9.40 -0.44
CA LYS A 56 3.13 -9.41 1.02
C LYS A 56 3.13 -8.00 1.59
N ILE A 57 2.17 -7.74 2.47
CA ILE A 57 2.08 -6.60 3.37
C ILE A 57 1.97 -7.21 4.77
N GLU A 58 2.95 -6.90 5.61
CA GLU A 58 3.01 -7.41 6.97
C GLU A 58 3.25 -6.28 7.96
N LEU A 59 2.43 -6.23 9.01
CA LEU A 59 2.58 -5.33 10.13
C LEU A 59 2.88 -6.16 11.38
N VAL A 60 3.99 -5.85 12.02
CA VAL A 60 4.50 -6.55 13.20
C VAL A 60 4.67 -5.54 14.33
N ASP A 61 4.22 -5.91 15.52
CA ASP A 61 4.51 -5.22 16.78
C ASP A 61 5.28 -6.19 17.70
N GLY A 62 6.60 -6.01 17.77
CA GLY A 62 7.49 -6.93 18.49
C GLY A 62 7.45 -8.34 17.91
N SER A 63 6.84 -9.29 18.63
CA SER A 63 6.64 -10.68 18.19
C SER A 63 5.30 -10.93 17.51
N ASP A 64 4.38 -9.96 17.58
CA ASP A 64 2.98 -10.17 17.22
C ASP A 64 2.73 -9.68 15.79
N VAL A 65 2.14 -10.54 14.96
CA VAL A 65 1.76 -10.19 13.60
C VAL A 65 0.32 -9.67 13.61
N LEU A 66 0.15 -8.37 13.39
CA LEU A 66 -1.14 -7.68 13.44
C LEU A 66 -1.86 -7.70 12.08
N HIS A 67 -1.11 -7.73 10.98
CA HIS A 67 -1.66 -7.77 9.63
C HIS A 67 -0.72 -8.55 8.72
N SER A 68 -1.26 -9.40 7.84
CA SER A 68 -0.43 -10.29 7.01
C SER A 68 -1.18 -10.72 5.74
N LEU A 69 -1.36 -9.80 4.79
CA LEU A 69 -2.09 -10.02 3.54
C LEU A 69 -1.22 -9.68 2.32
N ASN A 70 -1.55 -10.18 1.14
CA ASN A 70 -0.97 -9.65 -0.12
C ASN A 70 -1.74 -8.42 -0.60
N GLY A 71 -1.22 -7.70 -1.61
CA GLY A 71 -1.85 -6.46 -2.08
C GLY A 71 -3.28 -6.67 -2.56
N ARG A 72 -3.57 -7.77 -3.28
CA ARG A 72 -4.94 -8.08 -3.76
C ARG A 72 -5.91 -8.35 -2.60
N GLN A 73 -5.47 -9.13 -1.61
CA GLN A 73 -6.25 -9.45 -0.42
C GLN A 73 -6.54 -8.18 0.38
N ASN A 74 -5.52 -7.34 0.58
CA ASN A 74 -5.69 -6.10 1.33
C ASN A 74 -6.64 -5.12 0.61
N GLN A 75 -6.49 -4.98 -0.71
CA GLN A 75 -7.41 -4.18 -1.52
C GLN A 75 -8.85 -4.69 -1.47
N ALA A 76 -9.04 -6.01 -1.52
CA ALA A 76 -10.36 -6.63 -1.39
C ALA A 76 -10.97 -6.40 0.00
N LEU A 77 -10.16 -6.49 1.06
CA LEU A 77 -10.59 -6.21 2.43
C LEU A 77 -11.08 -4.76 2.57
N VAL A 78 -10.30 -3.79 2.09
CA VAL A 78 -10.67 -2.37 2.15
C VAL A 78 -11.95 -2.08 1.37
N LEU A 79 -12.11 -2.69 0.19
CA LEU A 79 -13.33 -2.55 -0.61
C LEU A 79 -14.55 -3.12 0.13
N TYR A 80 -14.40 -4.28 0.76
CA TYR A 80 -15.49 -4.96 1.46
C TYR A 80 -15.89 -4.22 2.74
N ASP A 81 -14.91 -3.86 3.58
CA ASP A 81 -15.12 -3.25 4.88
C ASP A 81 -15.63 -1.81 4.76
N ARG A 82 -14.92 -0.97 4.00
CA ARG A 82 -15.26 0.45 3.86
C ARG A 82 -16.38 0.71 2.87
N ARG A 83 -16.75 -0.28 2.05
CA ARG A 83 -17.68 -0.14 0.93
C ARG A 83 -17.31 1.01 -0.01
N CYS A 84 -16.01 1.32 -0.06
CA CYS A 84 -15.45 2.43 -0.79
C CYS A 84 -14.34 1.89 -1.68
N PRO A 85 -14.34 2.20 -2.98
CA PRO A 85 -13.27 1.77 -3.86
C PRO A 85 -11.94 2.39 -3.40
N THR A 86 -10.91 1.56 -3.31
CA THR A 86 -9.53 2.03 -3.19
C THR A 86 -9.18 2.88 -4.40
N LEU A 87 -8.43 3.97 -4.23
CA LEU A 87 -7.97 4.76 -5.36
C LEU A 87 -7.02 3.90 -6.20
N ASN A 88 -7.47 3.52 -7.39
CA ASN A 88 -6.63 3.05 -8.48
C ASN A 88 -6.76 4.07 -9.60
N ASN A 89 -5.68 4.74 -9.96
CA ASN A 89 -5.66 5.75 -11.00
C ASN A 89 -4.52 5.50 -11.98
N GLY A 90 -4.68 5.92 -13.23
CA GLY A 90 -3.69 5.79 -14.29
C GLY A 90 -4.05 4.76 -15.34
N TYR A 91 -3.11 4.52 -16.26
CA TYR A 91 -3.29 3.63 -17.41
C TYR A 91 -2.39 2.41 -17.28
N LEU A 92 -2.96 1.22 -17.45
CA LEU A 92 -2.22 -0.05 -17.49
C LEU A 92 -1.71 -0.29 -18.91
N ALA A 93 -0.89 0.63 -19.42
CA ALA A 93 -0.29 0.56 -20.75
C ALA A 93 1.22 0.84 -20.67
N VAL A 94 2.00 0.23 -21.57
CA VAL A 94 3.46 0.40 -21.57
C VAL A 94 3.82 1.87 -21.77
N GLY A 95 4.73 2.38 -20.94
CA GLY A 95 5.17 3.78 -20.93
C GLY A 95 4.30 4.72 -20.09
N GLU A 96 3.16 4.24 -19.59
CA GLU A 96 2.29 5.00 -18.69
C GLU A 96 2.65 4.74 -17.21
N SER A 97 2.01 5.49 -16.32
CA SER A 97 2.10 5.25 -14.88
C SER A 97 0.73 5.00 -14.27
N ALA A 98 0.71 4.20 -13.22
CA ALA A 98 -0.50 3.95 -12.44
C ALA A 98 -0.20 3.91 -10.94
N TYR A 99 -1.19 4.28 -10.15
CA TYR A 99 -1.11 4.48 -8.71
C TYR A 99 -2.25 3.76 -8.00
N ALA A 100 -1.91 3.06 -6.92
CA ALA A 100 -2.86 2.39 -6.05
C ALA A 100 -2.66 2.77 -4.59
N THR A 101 -3.75 2.97 -3.86
CA THR A 101 -3.75 3.11 -2.40
C THR A 101 -4.30 1.86 -1.74
N MET A 102 -3.65 1.39 -0.69
CA MET A 102 -4.09 0.26 0.13
C MET A 102 -4.12 0.66 1.60
N GLY A 103 -5.28 0.55 2.23
CA GLY A 103 -5.46 0.87 3.65
C GLY A 103 -5.23 -0.33 4.57
N ILE A 104 -4.81 -0.07 5.80
CA ILE A 104 -4.90 -0.99 6.94
C ILE A 104 -5.64 -0.22 8.03
N ASP A 105 -6.83 -0.69 8.39
CA ASP A 105 -7.74 -0.03 9.35
C ASP A 105 -7.70 -0.78 10.69
N PHE A 106 -7.63 -0.05 11.82
CA PHE A 106 -7.51 -0.63 13.17
C PHE A 106 -8.76 -0.49 14.04
N GLY A 107 -9.82 0.16 13.52
CA GLY A 107 -11.06 0.45 14.26
C GLY A 107 -11.28 1.94 14.48
#